data_AF-A0A7W0P4J3-F1
#
_entry.id   AF-A0A7W0P4J3-F1
#
_cell.length_a   1.000
_cell.length_b   1.000
_cell.length_c   1.000
_cell.angle_alpha   90.00
_cell.angle_beta   90.00
_cell.angle_gamma   90.00
#
_symmetry.space_group_name_H-M   'P 1'
#
loop_
_entity.id
_entity.type
_entity.pdbx_description
1 polymer ?
#
loop_
_entity_poly.entity_id
_entity_poly.type
_entity_poly.pdbx_seq_one_letter_code
_entity_poly.pdbx_strand_id
1 'polypeptide(L)'
;DTAEIILEAARGPGNVTVDAAGPETLTFSEVVRLLASATGSHARLVHARPGAVLGLIQILGHLRRDVVVTRDELAGLMGSLLVSHDPVRGRASFREWVHREGDVLGRSYVSELQRNYRYAPL
;
A
#
# COMPACT_ATOMS: atom_id res chain seq x y z
N ASP A 1 -10.36 3.04 -12.41
CA ASP A 1 -11.03 2.00 -11.63
C ASP A 1 -11.85 2.57 -10.48
N THR A 2 -11.27 3.00 -9.36
CA THR A 2 -12.07 3.45 -8.19
C THR A 2 -13.10 4.53 -8.54
N ALA A 3 -12.72 5.55 -9.32
CA ALA A 3 -13.65 6.59 -9.75
C ALA A 3 -14.80 6.05 -10.63
N GLU A 4 -14.51 5.08 -11.51
CA GLU A 4 -15.50 4.43 -12.37
C GLU A 4 -16.49 3.61 -11.52
N ILE A 5 -15.97 2.83 -10.56
CA ILE A 5 -16.78 2.04 -9.61
C ILE A 5 -17.69 2.97 -8.78
N ILE A 6 -17.19 4.12 -8.33
CA ILE A 6 -18.00 5.12 -7.62
C ILE A 6 -19.12 5.66 -8.51
N LEU A 7 -18.82 6.02 -9.76
CA LEU A 7 -19.82 6.54 -10.70
C LEU A 7 -20.88 5.50 -11.06
N GLU A 8 -20.49 4.22 -11.19
CA GLU A 8 -21.43 3.12 -11.39
C GLU A 8 -22.34 2.92 -10.18
N ALA A 9 -21.78 2.88 -8.96
CA ALA A 9 -22.54 2.75 -7.72
C ALA A 9 -23.52 3.92 -7.53
N ALA A 10 -23.10 5.14 -7.85
CA ALA A 10 -23.92 6.35 -7.70
C ALA A 10 -25.15 6.39 -8.65
N ARG A 11 -25.16 5.59 -9.72
CA ARG A 11 -26.32 5.48 -10.64
C ARG A 11 -27.36 4.47 -10.14
N GLY A 12 -26.98 3.59 -9.21
CA GLY A 12 -27.88 2.61 -8.63
C GLY A 12 -28.81 3.22 -7.57
N PRO A 13 -29.94 2.56 -7.25
CA PRO A 13 -30.79 2.99 -6.15
C PRO A 13 -30.16 2.62 -4.80
N GLY A 14 -30.15 3.57 -3.87
CA GLY A 14 -29.81 3.34 -2.46
C GLY A 14 -28.31 3.46 -2.12
N ASN A 15 -28.00 3.16 -0.86
CA ASN A 15 -26.63 3.17 -0.35
C ASN A 15 -26.04 1.77 -0.43
N VAL A 16 -24.86 1.64 -1.05
CA VAL A 16 -24.15 0.37 -1.21
C VAL A 16 -22.73 0.49 -0.67
N THR A 17 -22.24 -0.61 -0.12
CA THR A 17 -20.81 -0.81 0.15
C THR A 17 -20.31 -1.82 -0.87
N VAL A 18 -19.24 -1.47 -1.59
CA VAL A 18 -18.65 -2.34 -2.61
C VAL A 18 -17.14 -2.33 -2.49
N ASP A 19 -16.53 -3.50 -2.66
CA ASP A 19 -15.08 -3.60 -2.70
C ASP A 19 -14.56 -3.17 -4.08
N ALA A 20 -13.57 -2.27 -4.08
CA ALA A 20 -12.90 -1.78 -5.28
C ALA A 20 -11.67 -2.63 -5.64
N ALA A 21 -11.81 -3.96 -5.57
CA ALA A 21 -10.71 -4.88 -5.83
C ALA A 21 -10.44 -5.06 -7.33
N GLY A 22 -9.15 -5.10 -7.68
CA GLY A 22 -8.66 -5.44 -9.00
C GLY A 22 -8.62 -6.95 -9.25
N PRO A 23 -8.19 -7.38 -10.45
CA PRO A 23 -8.22 -8.78 -10.86
C PRO A 23 -7.14 -9.66 -10.19
N GLU A 24 -6.23 -9.05 -9.43
CA GLU A 24 -5.06 -9.72 -8.89
C GLU A 24 -5.13 -9.82 -7.36
N THR A 25 -5.09 -11.04 -6.85
CA THR A 25 -4.81 -11.31 -5.44
C THR A 25 -3.32 -11.64 -5.29
N LEU A 26 -2.63 -10.88 -4.45
CA LEU A 26 -1.20 -10.98 -4.21
C LEU A 26 -0.93 -11.13 -2.72
N THR A 27 -0.04 -12.05 -2.36
CA THR A 27 0.55 -12.06 -1.03
C THR A 27 1.47 -10.85 -0.85
N PHE A 28 1.65 -10.40 0.39
CA PHE A 28 2.57 -9.31 0.69
C PHE A 28 4.00 -9.58 0.16
N SER A 29 4.49 -10.82 0.31
CA SER A 29 5.82 -11.19 -0.17
C SER A 29 5.94 -11.17 -1.69
N GLU A 30 4.86 -11.42 -2.44
CA GLU A 30 4.84 -11.24 -3.90
C GLU A 30 4.87 -9.75 -4.28
N VAL A 31 4.12 -8.89 -3.59
CA VAL A 31 4.17 -7.44 -3.80
C VAL A 31 5.59 -6.91 -3.61
N VAL A 32 6.23 -7.28 -2.49
CA VAL A 32 7.60 -6.82 -2.19
C VAL A 32 8.62 -7.35 -3.21
N ARG A 33 8.49 -8.60 -3.65
CA ARG A 33 9.36 -9.16 -4.71
C ARG A 33 9.16 -8.49 -6.06
N LEU A 34 7.91 -8.23 -6.44
CA LEU A 34 7.56 -7.54 -7.67
C LEU A 34 8.17 -6.13 -7.69
N LEU A 35 8.02 -5.38 -6.60
CA LEU A 35 8.64 -4.05 -6.46
C LEU A 35 10.16 -4.12 -6.49
N ALA A 36 10.77 -5.06 -5.77
CA ALA A 36 12.23 -5.21 -5.75
C ALA A 36 12.79 -5.50 -7.15
N SER A 37 12.13 -6.38 -7.92
CA SER A 37 12.48 -6.68 -9.30
C SER A 37 12.34 -5.45 -10.20
N ALA A 38 11.19 -4.78 -10.16
CA ALA A 38 10.90 -3.63 -11.02
C ALA A 38 11.76 -2.41 -10.73
N THR A 39 12.22 -2.25 -9.49
CA THR A 39 13.10 -1.13 -9.07
C THR A 39 14.59 -1.45 -9.16
N GLY A 40 14.97 -2.66 -9.60
CA GLY A 40 16.37 -3.10 -9.63
C GLY A 40 17.01 -3.20 -8.24
N SER A 41 16.22 -3.41 -7.20
CA SER A 41 16.69 -3.43 -5.81
C SER A 41 17.52 -4.68 -5.51
N HIS A 42 18.66 -4.48 -4.86
CA HIS A 42 19.51 -5.56 -4.33
C HIS A 42 19.16 -5.95 -2.88
N ALA A 43 18.03 -5.47 -2.35
CA ALA A 43 17.63 -5.75 -0.97
C ALA A 43 17.37 -7.24 -0.72
N ARG A 44 17.85 -7.75 0.41
CA ARG A 44 17.53 -9.12 0.86
C ARG A 44 16.21 -9.13 1.60
N LEU A 45 15.28 -9.99 1.15
CA LEU A 45 13.98 -10.15 1.78
C LEU A 45 14.05 -11.21 2.88
N VAL A 46 13.92 -10.77 4.13
CA VAL A 46 13.97 -11.63 5.32
C VAL A 46 12.63 -11.60 6.05
N HIS A 47 12.21 -12.74 6.56
CA HIS A 47 11.02 -12.84 7.40
C HIS A 47 11.42 -12.61 8.86
N ALA A 48 10.65 -11.80 9.57
CA ALA A 48 10.90 -11.47 10.97
C ALA A 48 9.61 -11.56 11.79
N ARG A 49 9.75 -11.70 13.10
CA ARG A 49 8.60 -11.68 14.02
C ARG A 49 8.02 -10.25 14.08
N PRO A 50 6.69 -10.09 14.19
CA PRO A 50 6.04 -8.77 14.19
C PRO A 50 6.61 -7.78 15.20
N GLY A 51 6.94 -8.24 16.42
CA GLY A 51 7.54 -7.40 17.45
C GLY A 51 8.90 -6.83 17.05
N ALA A 52 9.74 -7.60 16.34
CA ALA A 52 11.02 -7.13 15.84
C ALA A 52 10.85 -6.11 14.71
N VAL A 53 9.87 -6.34 13.83
CA VAL A 53 9.50 -5.40 12.76
C VAL A 53 9.05 -4.06 13.34
N LEU A 54 8.17 -4.07 14.35
CA LEU A 54 7.72 -2.86 15.03
C LEU A 54 8.87 -2.09 15.69
N GLY A 55 9.77 -2.79 16.38
CA GLY A 55 10.94 -2.16 16.99
C GLY A 55 11.83 -1.48 15.95
N LEU A 56 12.09 -2.15 14.81
CA LEU A 56 12.88 -1.58 13.72
C LEU A 56 12.19 -0.35 13.09
N ILE A 57 10.88 -0.41 12.87
CA ILE A 57 10.10 0.70 12.31
C ILE A 57 10.13 1.91 13.25
N GLN A 58 10.05 1.71 14.57
CA GLN A 58 10.14 2.79 15.55
C GLN A 58 11.52 3.49 15.50
N ILE A 59 12.60 2.72 15.40
CA ILE A 59 13.96 3.27 15.25
C ILE A 59 14.08 4.08 13.96
N LEU A 60 13.57 3.55 12.84
CA LEU A 60 13.59 4.24 11.55
C LEU A 60 12.76 5.53 11.59
N GLY A 61 11.59 5.50 12.23
CA GLY A 61 10.74 6.69 12.39
C GLY A 61 11.42 7.78 13.21
N HIS A 62 12.11 7.43 14.31
CA HIS A 62 12.90 8.39 15.08
C HIS A 62 14.06 8.99 14.28
N LEU A 63 14.78 8.15 13.52
CA LEU A 63 15.89 8.61 12.68
C LEU A 63 15.43 9.55 11.55
N ARG A 64 14.26 9.29 10.98
CA ARG A 64 13.67 10.10 9.90
C ARG A 64 12.79 11.25 10.40
N ARG A 65 12.55 11.34 11.72
CA ARG A 65 11.54 12.20 12.34
C ARG A 65 10.20 12.12 11.61
N ASP A 66 9.81 10.89 11.28
CA ASP A 66 8.61 10.62 10.49
C ASP A 66 7.89 9.36 10.98
N VAL A 67 6.62 9.24 10.62
CA VAL A 67 5.82 8.03 10.86
C VAL A 67 5.98 7.13 9.64
N VAL A 68 6.76 6.06 9.78
CA VAL A 68 6.97 5.10 8.68
C VAL A 68 5.79 4.14 8.56
N VAL A 69 5.44 3.45 9.66
CA VAL A 69 4.29 2.54 9.78
C VAL A 69 3.86 2.50 11.25
N THR A 70 2.56 2.55 11.51
CA THR A 70 1.97 2.41 12.83
C THR A 70 1.72 0.94 13.20
N ARG A 71 1.52 0.67 14.50
CA ARG A 71 1.18 -0.68 14.98
C ARG A 71 -0.11 -1.20 14.35
N ASP A 72 -1.11 -0.33 14.23
CA ASP A 72 -2.43 -0.70 13.73
C ASP A 72 -2.41 -0.95 12.22
N GLU A 73 -1.62 -0.18 11.45
CA GLU A 73 -1.39 -0.46 10.04
C GLU A 73 -0.69 -1.80 9.83
N LEU A 74 0.34 -2.11 10.63
CA LEU A 74 1.01 -3.41 10.54
C LEU A 74 0.03 -4.56 10.88
N ALA A 75 -0.78 -4.39 11.94
CA ALA A 75 -1.77 -5.38 12.34
C ALA A 75 -2.84 -5.59 11.25
N GLY A 76 -3.34 -4.50 10.65
CA GLY A 76 -4.31 -4.55 9.56
C GLY A 76 -3.76 -5.22 8.30
N LEU A 77 -2.50 -4.93 7.95
CA LEU A 77 -1.81 -5.58 6.84
C LEU A 77 -1.65 -7.08 7.08
N MET A 78 -1.22 -7.47 8.28
CA MET A 78 -1.10 -8.89 8.66
C MET A 78 -2.45 -9.60 8.70
N GLY A 79 -3.53 -8.88 9.02
CA GLY A 79 -4.90 -9.39 9.03
C GLY A 79 -5.47 -9.66 7.64
N SER A 80 -4.72 -9.42 6.56
CA SER A 80 -5.18 -9.58 5.17
C SER A 80 -6.46 -8.80 4.85
N LEU A 81 -6.67 -7.65 5.52
CA LEU A 81 -7.85 -6.79 5.35
C LEU A 81 -7.94 -6.14 3.96
N LEU A 82 -6.91 -6.31 3.12
CA LEU A 82 -6.85 -5.81 1.75
C LEU A 82 -7.34 -6.84 0.71
N VAL A 83 -7.85 -8.00 1.14
CA VAL A 83 -8.39 -9.04 0.25
C VAL A 83 -9.91 -8.96 0.20
N SER A 84 -10.44 -8.68 -0.99
CA SER A 84 -11.87 -8.72 -1.27
C SER A 84 -12.38 -10.15 -1.45
N HIS A 85 -13.56 -10.41 -0.93
CA HIS A 85 -14.32 -11.65 -1.19
C HIS A 85 -15.48 -11.40 -2.18
N ASP A 86 -15.68 -10.13 -2.55
CA ASP A 86 -16.60 -9.68 -3.56
C ASP A 86 -16.08 -9.95 -4.98
N PRO A 87 -16.98 -9.99 -6.00
CA PRO A 87 -16.57 -10.04 -7.39
C PRO A 87 -15.62 -8.89 -7.74
N VAL A 88 -14.61 -9.20 -8.56
CA VAL A 88 -13.67 -8.21 -9.08
C VAL A 88 -14.42 -7.12 -9.85
N ARG A 89 -14.12 -5.85 -9.53
CA ARG A 89 -14.70 -4.68 -10.22
C ARG A 89 -13.65 -3.84 -10.93
N GLY A 90 -12.42 -3.84 -10.41
CA GLY A 90 -11.27 -3.22 -11.07
C GLY A 90 -10.77 -4.04 -12.25
N ARG A 91 -10.18 -3.37 -13.22
CA ARG A 91 -9.60 -3.96 -14.44
C ARG A 91 -8.09 -3.76 -14.51
N ALA A 92 -7.55 -2.76 -13.80
CA ALA A 92 -6.13 -2.47 -13.80
C ALA A 92 -5.32 -3.59 -13.14
N SER A 93 -4.28 -4.07 -13.83
CA SER A 93 -3.28 -4.98 -13.26
C SER A 93 -2.24 -4.18 -12.47
N PHE A 94 -2.06 -4.55 -11.20
CA PHE A 94 -1.00 -3.99 -10.38
C PHE A 94 0.38 -4.47 -10.87
N ARG A 95 0.51 -5.73 -11.29
CA ARG A 95 1.76 -6.25 -11.88
C ARG A 95 2.19 -5.44 -13.11
N GLU A 96 1.28 -5.22 -14.05
CA GLU A 96 1.58 -4.46 -15.27
C GLU A 96 1.97 -3.01 -14.94
N TRP A 97 1.24 -2.37 -14.01
CA TRP A 97 1.56 -1.03 -13.57
C TRP A 97 2.95 -0.95 -12.92
N VAL A 98 3.29 -1.86 -12.01
CA VAL A 98 4.62 -1.88 -11.38
C VAL A 98 5.73 -2.12 -12.41
N HIS A 99 5.52 -3.02 -13.38
CA HIS A 99 6.49 -3.24 -14.46
C HIS A 99 6.71 -2.00 -15.31
N ARG A 100 5.66 -1.24 -15.61
CA ARG A 100 5.74 -0.02 -16.41
C ARG A 100 6.38 1.14 -15.65
N GLU A 101 6.06 1.30 -14.38
CA GLU A 101 6.50 2.45 -13.56
C GLU A 101 7.77 2.17 -12.74
N GLY A 102 8.35 0.96 -12.83
CA GLY A 102 9.49 0.52 -12.01
C GLY A 102 10.65 1.52 -11.92
N ASP A 103 10.98 2.18 -13.02
CA ASP A 103 12.08 3.15 -13.13
C ASP A 103 11.87 4.44 -12.31
N VAL A 104 10.62 4.75 -11.97
CA VAL A 104 10.24 5.94 -11.19
C VAL A 104 9.87 5.62 -9.75
N LEU A 105 9.52 4.38 -9.46
CA LEU A 105 9.17 3.94 -8.11
C LEU A 105 10.38 3.99 -7.17
N GLY A 106 10.14 4.47 -5.94
CA GLY A 106 11.14 4.47 -4.87
C GLY A 106 12.29 5.48 -5.04
N ARG A 107 12.31 6.32 -6.08
CA ARG A 107 13.38 7.33 -6.31
C ARG A 107 13.46 8.40 -5.24
N SER A 108 12.34 8.70 -4.58
CA SER A 108 12.27 9.68 -3.51
C SER A 108 11.38 9.17 -2.39
N TYR A 109 11.84 9.33 -1.15
CA TYR A 109 11.01 9.09 0.02
C TYR A 109 10.00 10.23 0.19
N VAL A 110 8.73 9.89 0.34
CA VAL A 110 7.65 10.84 0.63
C VAL A 110 7.31 10.71 2.12
N SER A 111 7.45 11.80 2.85
CA SER A 111 7.19 11.82 4.28
C SER A 111 5.71 11.96 4.59
N GLU A 112 5.19 11.11 5.48
CA GLU A 112 3.76 11.12 5.83
C GLU A 112 3.40 12.38 6.63
N LEU A 113 4.27 12.77 7.57
CA LEU A 113 4.10 14.03 8.31
C LEU A 113 4.18 15.25 7.39
N GLN A 114 5.13 15.29 6.45
CA GLN A 114 5.22 16.43 5.52
C GLN A 114 4.08 16.47 4.51
N ARG A 115 3.52 15.32 4.13
CA ARG A 115 2.43 15.23 3.16
C ARG A 115 1.11 15.68 3.77
N ASN A 116 0.79 15.22 4.99
CA ASN A 116 -0.53 15.41 5.58
C ASN A 116 -0.58 16.49 6.67
N TYR A 117 0.56 16.84 7.28
CA TYR A 117 0.62 17.71 8.46
C TYR A 117 1.51 18.95 8.25
N ARG A 118 1.59 19.47 7.01
CA ARG A 118 2.08 20.83 6.73
C ARG A 118 1.14 21.89 7.33
N TYR A 119 1.07 21.96 8.66
CA TYR A 119 0.62 23.16 9.35
C TYR A 119 1.85 24.05 9.57
N ALA A 120 1.84 25.21 8.90
CA ALA A 120 2.73 26.30 9.26
C ALA A 120 2.52 26.64 10.74
N PRO A 121 3.57 26.95 11.52
CA PRO A 121 3.35 27.67 12.76
C PRO A 121 2.72 29.02 12.38
N LEU A 122 1.58 29.34 13.01
CA LEU A 122 1.07 30.70 13.08
C LEU A 122 2.12 31.62 13.73
#